data_AF-A0A2P4X6T0-F1
#
_entry.id   AF-A0A2P4X6T0-F1
#
_cell.length_a   1.000
_cell.length_b   1.000
_cell.length_c   1.000
_cell.angle_alpha   90.00
_cell.angle_beta   90.00
_cell.angle_gamma   90.00
#
_symmetry.space_group_name_H-M   'P 1'
#
loop_
_entity.id
_entity.type
_entity.pdbx_description
1 polymer ?
#
loop_
_entity_poly.entity_id
_entity_poly.type
_entity_poly.pdbx_seq_one_letter_code
_entity_poly.pdbx_strand_id
1 'polypeptide(L)'
;MGFILLLRRAPETPTSSGLNADSSIPRFRVSFPSSVHSEPISGRLMVCIAQKHAVNDPQGEDQPRFLVGDSTDTQQIFAVDVWDFAPGDIGTEHREVNATHAVGYPMLFLDEVPAGEYWVQAVLHPYVEYNRSDGWNLQLPRFTTFESDGDVFLKAWVLLPYRFFDDDKKDVHYPMFIYHTHYNRYFEHSFYPSPPANTTTASLGEEYGFYFFSNWTSEKPTDPFTNKRGIVVQLQHANPYYDDSYAVNSANIGPYGDAITYEFLPYLEKKFRGIGEGWARTMYGGSTGGWESFAVQVYYPEEYNGCWSFCPDAFDFRRFQQVDLFNNKNAYYARGDWTQKDRGAKRDYLGDIRETMAEENHHELAMGSRGRSGGQWDAWQAVYSPLNNTDGYPAAIWDKLTGEVHPQVVEYWETHYDVRAKLQRDWNARGLGAKLVNKLHVYVGVTDSYYLNDAVFLLEDFLKTTTEPYYNGSIVYGVTDGRGYEHCWTGSFDQSISLGWQTVNQRMIPQMIDHIVQSAPDGADLSFTSY
;
A
#
# COMPACT_ATOMS: atom_id res chain seq x y z
N MET A 1 -17.78 11.54 -2.30
CA MET A 1 -18.31 12.53 -1.34
C MET A 1 -19.15 11.77 -0.32
N GLY A 2 -18.69 11.66 0.93
CA GLY A 2 -19.48 11.06 2.01
C GLY A 2 -20.47 12.07 2.58
N PHE A 3 -21.72 11.67 2.82
CA PHE A 3 -22.74 12.54 3.41
C PHE A 3 -22.74 12.40 4.94
N ILE A 4 -22.97 13.52 5.64
CA ILE A 4 -23.04 13.62 7.10
C ILE A 4 -24.50 13.53 7.54
N LEU A 5 -24.85 12.54 8.35
CA LEU A 5 -26.14 12.49 9.04
C LEU A 5 -25.93 12.63 10.55
N LEU A 6 -26.48 13.71 11.13
CA LEU A 6 -26.48 13.98 12.56
C LEU A 6 -27.74 13.38 13.21
N LEU A 7 -27.58 12.39 14.08
CA LEU A 7 -28.68 11.85 14.88
C LEU A 7 -28.82 12.66 16.19
N ARG A 8 -30.01 13.24 16.41
CA ARG A 8 -30.35 13.94 17.66
C ARG A 8 -31.21 13.02 18.53
N ARG A 9 -30.73 12.64 19.72
CA ARG A 9 -31.53 11.92 20.72
C ARG A 9 -32.56 12.89 21.33
N ALA A 10 -33.85 12.60 21.21
CA ALA A 10 -34.88 13.30 21.96
C ALA A 10 -34.86 12.82 23.43
N PRO A 11 -34.98 13.70 24.44
CA PRO A 11 -35.06 13.28 25.84
C PRO A 11 -36.46 12.75 26.13
N GLU A 12 -36.58 11.45 26.42
CA GLU A 12 -37.78 10.90 27.06
C GLU A 12 -37.71 11.13 28.58
N THR A 13 -38.77 11.71 29.13
CA THR A 13 -38.94 11.98 30.57
C THR A 13 -39.08 10.67 31.35
N PRO A 14 -38.38 10.45 32.47
CA PRO A 14 -38.46 9.19 33.19
C PRO A 14 -39.68 9.16 34.13
N THR A 15 -40.61 8.25 33.89
CA THR A 15 -41.59 7.81 34.91
C THR A 15 -41.03 6.60 35.64
N SER A 16 -40.82 6.73 36.96
CA SER A 16 -40.34 5.68 37.83
C SER A 16 -41.44 4.67 38.15
N SER A 17 -41.25 3.41 37.77
CA SER A 17 -41.59 2.23 38.58
C SER A 17 -41.24 0.94 37.83
N GLY A 18 -40.51 0.04 38.49
CA GLY A 18 -40.32 -1.35 38.07
C GLY A 18 -38.90 -1.70 37.67
N LEU A 19 -38.23 -2.46 38.54
CA LEU A 19 -37.02 -3.23 38.22
C LEU A 19 -37.35 -4.26 37.12
N ASN A 20 -37.09 -3.89 35.88
CA ASN A 20 -36.68 -4.82 34.83
C ASN A 20 -35.33 -4.31 34.34
N ALA A 21 -34.26 -5.00 34.72
CA ALA A 21 -32.97 -4.87 34.06
C ALA A 21 -33.07 -5.58 32.70
N ASP A 22 -33.85 -5.00 31.80
CA ASP A 22 -33.72 -5.25 30.39
C ASP A 22 -32.78 -4.15 29.91
N SER A 23 -31.47 -4.34 30.10
CA SER A 23 -30.47 -3.43 29.57
C SER A 23 -30.57 -3.51 28.06
N SER A 24 -31.37 -2.63 27.46
CA SER A 24 -31.52 -2.55 26.03
C SER A 24 -30.13 -2.42 25.41
N ILE A 25 -29.71 -3.45 24.68
CA ILE A 25 -28.46 -3.45 23.93
C ILE A 25 -28.41 -2.14 23.11
N PRO A 26 -27.36 -1.31 23.25
CA PRO A 26 -27.29 -0.07 22.51
C PRO A 26 -27.45 -0.34 21.01
N ARG A 27 -28.22 0.52 20.33
CA ARG A 27 -28.44 0.44 18.88
C ARG A 27 -28.52 1.83 18.29
N PHE A 28 -27.97 1.98 17.10
CA PHE A 28 -28.19 3.15 16.25
C PHE A 28 -29.17 2.79 15.14
N ARG A 29 -30.05 3.73 14.81
CA ARG A 29 -30.88 3.68 13.62
C ARG A 29 -30.47 4.84 12.74
N VAL A 30 -30.15 4.56 11.49
CA VAL A 30 -29.72 5.55 10.50
C VAL A 30 -30.73 5.60 9.37
N SER A 31 -31.11 6.80 8.93
CA SER A 31 -31.99 7.08 7.78
C SER A 31 -31.48 8.33 7.06
N PHE A 32 -31.58 8.43 5.75
CA PHE A 32 -31.21 9.66 5.03
C PHE A 32 -32.38 10.19 4.19
N PRO A 33 -32.56 11.52 4.08
CA PRO A 33 -33.63 12.09 3.27
C PRO A 33 -33.26 12.13 1.78
N SER A 34 -34.27 12.17 0.90
CA SER A 34 -34.07 12.25 -0.55
C SER A 34 -33.37 13.52 -1.03
N SER A 35 -33.34 14.57 -0.20
CA SER A 35 -32.57 15.79 -0.45
C SER A 35 -31.05 15.60 -0.35
N VAL A 36 -30.59 14.54 0.31
CA VAL A 36 -29.18 14.15 0.40
C VAL A 36 -28.80 13.28 -0.80
N HIS A 37 -29.63 12.28 -1.11
CA HIS A 37 -29.47 11.43 -2.29
C HIS A 37 -30.84 10.86 -2.70
N SER A 38 -31.20 10.92 -3.98
CA SER A 38 -32.55 10.57 -4.44
C SER A 38 -32.77 9.08 -4.68
N GLU A 39 -31.70 8.31 -4.92
CA GLU A 39 -31.77 6.88 -5.24
C GLU A 39 -31.32 6.00 -4.05
N PRO A 40 -31.71 4.71 -4.02
CA PRO A 40 -31.16 3.74 -3.09
C PRO A 40 -29.63 3.62 -3.20
N ILE A 41 -28.97 3.37 -2.07
CA ILE A 41 -27.52 3.23 -1.99
C ILE A 41 -27.17 1.88 -1.35
N SER A 42 -26.37 1.09 -2.03
CA SER A 42 -25.64 -0.04 -1.43
C SER A 42 -24.25 0.44 -1.00
N GLY A 43 -23.74 -0.02 0.14
CA GLY A 43 -22.50 0.53 0.67
C GLY A 43 -22.10 0.03 2.05
N ARG A 44 -21.02 0.60 2.58
CA ARG A 44 -20.59 0.45 3.96
C ARG A 44 -21.19 1.56 4.81
N LEU A 45 -22.11 1.22 5.70
CA LEU A 45 -22.64 2.15 6.70
C LEU A 45 -21.76 2.10 7.94
N MET A 46 -21.11 3.22 8.25
CA MET A 46 -20.25 3.42 9.40
C MET A 46 -20.90 4.37 10.40
N VAL A 47 -20.76 4.08 11.69
CA VAL A 47 -21.14 4.95 12.80
C VAL A 47 -19.88 5.25 13.61
N CYS A 48 -19.35 6.45 13.42
CA CYS A 48 -18.19 6.97 14.16
C CYS A 48 -18.68 7.64 15.45
N ILE A 49 -18.06 7.29 16.56
CA ILE A 49 -18.41 7.74 17.91
C ILE A 49 -17.16 8.35 18.53
N ALA A 50 -17.20 9.65 18.81
CA ALA A 50 -16.12 10.37 19.45
C ALA A 50 -16.54 10.85 20.84
N GLN A 51 -15.63 10.77 21.81
CA GLN A 51 -15.87 11.31 23.14
C GLN A 51 -16.14 12.81 23.05
N LYS A 52 -17.05 13.33 23.87
CA LYS A 52 -17.49 14.74 23.80
C LYS A 52 -16.33 15.74 23.79
N HIS A 53 -15.28 15.47 24.56
CA HIS A 53 -14.11 16.34 24.72
C HIS A 53 -13.07 16.22 23.60
N ALA A 54 -13.15 15.18 22.77
CA ALA A 54 -12.23 14.96 21.65
C ALA A 54 -12.57 15.85 20.43
N VAL A 55 -13.75 16.48 20.43
CA VAL A 55 -14.28 17.26 19.32
C VAL A 55 -14.61 18.68 19.79
N ASN A 56 -13.84 19.65 19.31
CA ASN A 56 -14.10 21.07 19.47
C ASN A 56 -15.09 21.58 18.42
N ASP A 57 -14.92 21.19 17.14
CA ASP A 57 -15.84 21.52 16.06
C ASP A 57 -16.39 20.25 15.38
N PRO A 58 -17.61 19.81 15.71
CA PRO A 58 -18.20 18.61 15.12
C PRO A 58 -18.48 18.74 13.61
N GLN A 59 -18.24 19.89 12.99
CA GLN A 59 -18.31 20.14 11.55
C GLN A 59 -16.97 20.53 10.93
N GLY A 60 -15.91 20.64 11.74
CA GLY A 60 -14.57 21.02 11.33
C GLY A 60 -13.70 19.81 10.99
N GLU A 61 -12.39 20.02 11.15
CA GLU A 61 -11.36 19.01 10.86
C GLU A 61 -11.30 17.92 11.94
N ASP A 62 -11.87 18.14 13.12
CA ASP A 62 -11.94 17.19 14.25
C ASP A 62 -13.31 16.49 14.36
N GLN A 63 -14.06 16.39 13.25
CA GLN A 63 -15.28 15.59 13.22
C GLN A 63 -15.00 14.09 13.45
N PRO A 64 -15.94 13.32 14.06
CA PRO A 64 -15.67 11.96 14.55
C PRO A 64 -15.00 10.99 13.57
N ARG A 65 -15.39 11.01 12.29
CA ARG A 65 -14.81 10.11 11.26
C ARG A 65 -13.31 10.32 10.99
N PHE A 66 -12.75 11.47 11.35
CA PHE A 66 -11.34 11.79 11.17
C PHE A 66 -10.49 11.55 12.42
N LEU A 67 -11.13 11.12 13.52
CA LEU A 67 -10.46 10.86 14.79
C LEU A 67 -10.28 9.34 15.07
N VAL A 68 -10.69 8.48 14.14
CA VAL A 68 -10.45 7.04 14.19
C VAL A 68 -9.15 6.76 13.43
N GLY A 69 -8.16 6.20 14.12
CA GLY A 69 -6.82 5.93 13.60
C GLY A 69 -5.97 5.13 14.58
N ASP A 70 -4.65 5.12 14.39
CA ASP A 70 -3.68 4.30 15.12
C ASP A 70 -3.15 4.91 16.44
N SER A 71 -3.73 6.03 16.88
CA SER A 71 -3.27 6.72 18.08
C SER A 71 -3.89 6.13 19.35
N THR A 72 -3.22 6.31 20.49
CA THR A 72 -3.80 5.94 21.80
C THR A 72 -5.06 6.73 22.15
N ASP A 73 -5.27 7.87 21.50
CA ASP A 73 -6.44 8.75 21.64
C ASP A 73 -7.47 8.50 20.53
N THR A 74 -7.37 7.38 19.81
CA THR A 74 -8.31 7.00 18.74
C THR A 74 -9.76 6.95 19.23
N GLN A 75 -10.68 7.26 18.31
CA GLN A 75 -12.11 7.20 18.56
C GLN A 75 -12.71 5.90 18.01
N GLN A 76 -14.00 5.71 18.25
CA GLN A 76 -14.67 4.44 17.97
C GLN A 76 -15.42 4.47 16.63
N ILE A 77 -15.43 3.34 15.94
CA ILE A 77 -16.26 3.09 14.75
C ILE A 77 -16.99 1.75 14.87
N PHE A 78 -18.21 1.67 14.36
CA PHE A 78 -18.93 0.42 14.09
C PHE A 78 -19.47 0.47 12.69
N ALA A 79 -19.51 -0.67 12.00
CA ALA A 79 -19.96 -0.67 10.62
C ALA A 79 -20.62 -1.97 10.18
N VAL A 80 -21.47 -1.81 9.16
CA VAL A 80 -22.25 -2.89 8.53
C VAL A 80 -22.37 -2.61 7.04
N ASP A 81 -22.48 -3.66 6.25
CA ASP A 81 -22.86 -3.52 4.84
C ASP A 81 -24.38 -3.29 4.76
N VAL A 82 -24.80 -2.36 3.92
CA VAL A 82 -26.21 -2.07 3.64
C VAL A 82 -26.47 -2.25 2.16
N TRP A 83 -27.62 -2.82 1.83
CA TRP A 83 -28.06 -3.09 0.47
C TRP A 83 -29.36 -2.35 0.21
N ASP A 84 -29.45 -1.73 -0.97
CA ASP A 84 -30.62 -0.99 -1.47
C ASP A 84 -31.22 -0.07 -0.40
N PHE A 85 -30.37 0.67 0.31
CA PHE A 85 -30.80 1.56 1.38
C PHE A 85 -31.47 2.78 0.77
N ALA A 86 -32.80 2.84 0.85
CA ALA A 86 -33.59 3.89 0.22
C ALA A 86 -33.61 5.17 1.06
N PRO A 87 -33.81 6.34 0.43
CA PRO A 87 -34.08 7.57 1.17
C PRO A 87 -35.45 7.49 1.87
N GLY A 88 -35.53 7.96 3.12
CA GLY A 88 -36.78 8.00 3.86
C GLY A 88 -36.66 8.46 5.30
N ASP A 89 -37.79 8.47 5.99
CA ASP A 89 -37.88 8.82 7.41
C ASP A 89 -37.45 7.65 8.31
N ILE A 90 -36.81 7.96 9.44
CA ILE A 90 -36.33 6.99 10.41
C ILE A 90 -37.39 5.97 10.89
N GLY A 91 -38.67 6.36 10.89
CA GLY A 91 -39.78 5.51 11.29
C GLY A 91 -40.17 4.45 10.24
N THR A 92 -39.83 4.67 8.97
CA THR A 92 -40.24 3.84 7.83
C THR A 92 -39.07 3.16 7.14
N GLU A 93 -37.95 3.87 6.97
CA GLU A 93 -36.77 3.39 6.25
C GLU A 93 -35.52 3.71 7.06
N HIS A 94 -34.94 2.67 7.67
CA HIS A 94 -33.70 2.80 8.42
C HIS A 94 -32.85 1.54 8.32
N ARG A 95 -31.57 1.68 8.66
CA ARG A 95 -30.66 0.56 8.90
C ARG A 95 -30.21 0.62 10.35
N GLU A 96 -30.20 -0.54 11.01
CA GLU A 96 -29.72 -0.65 12.37
C GLU A 96 -28.21 -0.92 12.38
N VAL A 97 -27.50 -0.41 13.38
CA VAL A 97 -26.12 -0.76 13.74
C VAL A 97 -26.15 -1.11 15.22
N ASN A 98 -25.91 -2.38 15.54
CA ASN A 98 -26.01 -2.91 16.90
C ASN A 98 -24.98 -4.03 17.15
N ALA A 99 -24.85 -4.47 18.40
CA ALA A 99 -23.84 -5.45 18.82
C ALA A 99 -23.98 -6.85 18.18
N THR A 100 -25.10 -7.18 17.55
CA THR A 100 -25.33 -8.54 17.01
C THR A 100 -24.75 -8.76 15.61
N HIS A 101 -24.48 -7.69 14.86
CA HIS A 101 -24.02 -7.80 13.47
C HIS A 101 -23.07 -6.68 13.03
N ALA A 102 -22.87 -5.64 13.85
CA ALA A 102 -21.83 -4.65 13.60
C ALA A 102 -20.53 -5.09 14.25
N VAL A 103 -19.43 -4.91 13.50
CA VAL A 103 -18.07 -5.07 14.03
C VAL A 103 -17.48 -3.67 14.20
N GLY A 104 -16.78 -3.46 15.31
CA GLY A 104 -16.18 -2.18 15.64
C GLY A 104 -14.68 -2.19 15.83
N TYR A 105 -14.14 -0.98 15.99
CA TYR A 105 -12.77 -0.68 16.36
C TYR A 105 -12.72 0.64 17.15
N PRO A 106 -11.92 0.76 18.23
CA PRO A 106 -11.11 -0.29 18.83
C PRO A 106 -11.93 -1.29 19.68
N MET A 107 -13.10 -0.91 20.20
CA MET A 107 -14.01 -1.85 20.85
C MET A 107 -14.72 -2.68 19.79
N LEU A 108 -14.77 -3.99 19.98
CA LEU A 108 -15.25 -4.91 18.95
C LEU A 108 -16.77 -4.93 18.90
N PHE A 109 -17.42 -4.84 20.07
CA PHE A 109 -18.87 -4.87 20.21
C PHE A 109 -19.41 -3.57 20.81
N LEU A 110 -20.61 -3.20 20.38
CA LEU A 110 -21.20 -1.91 20.74
C LEU A 110 -21.57 -1.80 22.22
N ASP A 111 -21.83 -2.92 22.90
CA ASP A 111 -22.08 -2.99 24.34
C ASP A 111 -20.82 -2.88 25.20
N GLU A 112 -19.62 -2.93 24.60
CA GLU A 112 -18.35 -2.65 25.27
C GLU A 112 -18.05 -1.15 25.38
N VAL A 113 -18.77 -0.31 24.62
CA VAL A 113 -18.60 1.14 24.68
C VAL A 113 -19.03 1.66 26.05
N PRO A 114 -18.15 2.37 26.78
CA PRO A 114 -18.51 2.90 28.09
C PRO A 114 -19.71 3.84 28.05
N ALA A 115 -20.43 3.95 29.17
CA ALA A 115 -21.47 4.98 29.29
C ALA A 115 -20.81 6.37 29.35
N GLY A 116 -21.32 7.31 28.55
CA GLY A 116 -20.75 8.66 28.45
C GLY A 116 -21.50 9.56 27.49
N GLU A 117 -20.99 10.79 27.34
CA GLU A 117 -21.44 11.73 26.32
C GLU A 117 -20.54 11.65 25.10
N TYR A 118 -21.16 11.50 23.92
CA TYR A 118 -20.46 11.28 22.66
C TYR A 118 -21.02 12.18 21.57
N TRP A 119 -20.15 12.54 20.62
CA TRP A 119 -20.56 12.91 19.28
C TRP A 119 -20.69 11.65 18.45
N VAL A 120 -21.75 11.58 17.63
CA VAL A 120 -22.02 10.44 16.76
C VAL A 120 -22.21 10.96 15.34
N GLN A 121 -21.50 10.33 14.41
CA GLN A 121 -21.57 10.64 12.99
C GLN A 121 -21.80 9.35 12.20
N ALA A 122 -22.88 9.31 11.43
CA ALA A 122 -23.06 8.25 10.44
C ALA A 122 -22.44 8.67 9.10
N VAL A 123 -21.72 7.74 8.48
CA VAL A 123 -21.07 7.91 7.17
C VAL A 123 -21.43 6.69 6.32
N LEU A 124 -21.94 6.92 5.11
CA LEU A 124 -22.21 5.86 4.14
C LEU A 124 -21.19 5.96 3.00
N HIS A 125 -20.37 4.92 2.83
CA HIS A 125 -19.45 4.77 1.72
C HIS A 125 -20.12 3.93 0.62
N PRO A 126 -20.50 4.53 -0.53
CA PRO A 126 -21.23 3.80 -1.57
C PRO A 126 -20.38 2.72 -2.23
N TYR A 127 -21.04 1.61 -2.56
CA TYR A 127 -20.52 0.61 -3.49
C TYR A 127 -20.98 0.90 -4.91
N VAL A 128 -20.18 0.49 -5.88
CA VAL A 128 -20.53 0.39 -7.29
C VAL A 128 -20.34 -1.04 -7.77
N GLU A 129 -21.10 -1.38 -8.81
CA GLU A 129 -21.05 -2.69 -9.42
C GLU A 129 -19.86 -2.81 -10.38
N TYR A 130 -19.06 -3.86 -10.20
CA TYR A 130 -17.97 -4.23 -11.09
C TYR A 130 -18.28 -5.59 -11.73
N ASN A 131 -18.52 -5.57 -13.03
CA ASN A 131 -18.77 -6.77 -13.83
C ASN A 131 -17.45 -7.30 -14.38
N ARG A 132 -17.03 -8.47 -13.89
CA ARG A 132 -15.79 -9.11 -14.30
C ARG A 132 -15.99 -9.95 -15.55
N SER A 133 -14.93 -10.07 -16.36
CA SER A 133 -14.94 -10.88 -17.59
C SER A 133 -15.07 -12.38 -17.32
N ASP A 134 -14.80 -12.84 -16.10
CA ASP A 134 -14.98 -14.22 -15.65
C ASP A 134 -16.40 -14.54 -15.13
N GLY A 135 -17.32 -13.56 -15.23
CA GLY A 135 -18.74 -13.74 -14.92
C GLY A 135 -19.14 -13.39 -13.48
N TRP A 136 -18.19 -13.03 -12.62
CA TRP A 136 -18.49 -12.51 -11.29
C TRP A 136 -18.93 -11.05 -11.31
N ASN A 137 -19.84 -10.71 -10.41
CA ASN A 137 -20.34 -9.36 -10.20
C ASN A 137 -20.03 -8.95 -8.76
N LEU A 138 -19.25 -7.89 -8.60
CA LEU A 138 -18.74 -7.43 -7.32
C LEU A 138 -19.31 -6.06 -6.96
N GLN A 139 -19.42 -5.81 -5.66
CA GLN A 139 -19.86 -4.55 -5.08
C GLN A 139 -18.68 -3.95 -4.32
N LEU A 140 -17.94 -3.06 -4.99
CA LEU A 140 -16.70 -2.50 -4.47
C LEU A 140 -16.88 -1.02 -4.12
N PRO A 141 -16.08 -0.47 -3.18
CA PRO A 141 -16.10 0.97 -2.91
C PRO A 141 -15.81 1.79 -4.16
N ARG A 142 -16.47 2.93 -4.30
CA ARG A 142 -16.25 3.85 -5.42
C ARG A 142 -15.09 4.80 -5.15
N PHE A 143 -14.03 4.73 -5.95
CA PHE A 143 -12.88 5.62 -5.83
C PHE A 143 -12.89 6.76 -6.85
N THR A 144 -13.38 7.93 -6.45
CA THR A 144 -13.41 9.13 -7.33
C THR A 144 -12.04 9.73 -7.63
N THR A 145 -10.96 9.19 -7.05
CA THR A 145 -9.58 9.69 -7.17
C THR A 145 -8.89 9.24 -8.45
N PHE A 146 -9.20 8.05 -8.96
CA PHE A 146 -8.57 7.48 -10.14
C PHE A 146 -9.54 6.77 -11.10
N GLU A 147 -10.77 6.49 -10.69
CA GLU A 147 -11.83 6.00 -11.59
C GLU A 147 -12.37 7.14 -12.45
N SER A 148 -12.55 6.89 -13.74
CA SER A 148 -13.33 7.76 -14.64
C SER A 148 -14.40 6.93 -15.33
N ASP A 149 -15.67 7.25 -15.08
CA ASP A 149 -16.85 6.64 -15.73
C ASP A 149 -16.86 5.10 -15.80
N GLY A 150 -16.30 4.42 -14.80
CA GLY A 150 -16.29 2.95 -14.69
C GLY A 150 -15.07 2.25 -15.30
N ASP A 151 -14.16 3.01 -15.92
CA ASP A 151 -12.90 2.48 -16.46
C ASP A 151 -11.71 2.83 -15.56
N VAL A 152 -10.78 1.88 -15.47
CA VAL A 152 -9.49 2.05 -14.80
C VAL A 152 -8.39 1.97 -15.85
N PHE A 153 -7.56 3.01 -15.92
CA PHE A 153 -6.50 3.13 -16.93
C PHE A 153 -5.12 3.04 -16.29
N LEU A 154 -4.20 2.33 -16.95
CA LEU A 154 -2.77 2.49 -16.69
C LEU A 154 -2.33 3.91 -17.08
N LYS A 155 -1.70 4.60 -16.14
CA LYS A 155 -1.18 5.96 -16.29
C LYS A 155 0.26 6.00 -15.78
N ALA A 156 0.97 7.07 -16.09
CA ALA A 156 2.28 7.32 -15.53
C ALA A 156 2.61 8.82 -15.53
N TRP A 157 3.38 9.24 -14.54
CA TRP A 157 4.18 10.46 -14.64
C TRP A 157 5.50 10.13 -15.32
N VAL A 158 5.89 10.94 -16.30
CA VAL A 158 7.12 10.72 -17.08
C VAL A 158 8.01 11.95 -16.97
N LEU A 159 9.20 11.78 -16.39
CA LEU A 159 10.26 12.78 -16.38
C LEU A 159 11.29 12.43 -17.45
N LEU A 160 11.50 13.37 -18.37
CA LEU A 160 12.42 13.23 -19.50
C LEU A 160 13.82 13.76 -19.14
N PRO A 161 14.87 13.21 -19.75
CA PRO A 161 16.23 13.70 -19.54
C PRO A 161 16.34 15.17 -19.99
N TYR A 162 17.23 15.91 -19.33
CA TYR A 162 17.54 17.29 -19.73
C TYR A 162 17.97 17.35 -21.20
N ARG A 163 17.57 18.40 -21.93
CA ARG A 163 17.83 18.60 -23.38
C ARG A 163 17.20 17.57 -24.31
N PHE A 164 16.21 16.79 -23.84
CA PHE A 164 15.48 15.82 -24.67
C PHE A 164 14.90 16.41 -25.97
N PHE A 165 14.53 17.68 -26.00
CA PHE A 165 13.95 18.32 -27.19
C PHE A 165 14.97 19.05 -28.06
N ASP A 166 16.26 19.01 -27.72
CA ASP A 166 17.31 19.67 -28.49
C ASP A 166 17.61 18.88 -29.78
N ASP A 167 17.88 19.59 -30.88
CA ASP A 167 18.11 19.00 -32.19
C ASP A 167 19.29 18.03 -32.22
N ASP A 168 20.33 18.27 -31.41
CA ASP A 168 21.52 17.41 -31.31
C ASP A 168 21.27 16.14 -30.50
N LYS A 169 20.12 16.00 -29.83
CA LYS A 169 19.72 14.84 -29.01
C LYS A 169 18.61 14.00 -29.62
N LYS A 170 18.10 14.37 -30.80
CA LYS A 170 16.96 13.71 -31.45
C LYS A 170 17.16 12.21 -31.73
N ASP A 171 18.40 11.78 -31.91
CA ASP A 171 18.77 10.39 -32.24
C ASP A 171 19.19 9.58 -31.00
N VAL A 172 19.25 10.21 -29.82
CA VAL A 172 19.60 9.53 -28.56
C VAL A 172 18.38 8.76 -28.03
N HIS A 173 18.63 7.50 -27.68
CA HIS A 173 17.69 6.64 -26.97
C HIS A 173 18.13 6.46 -25.52
N TYR A 174 17.18 6.40 -24.61
CA TYR A 174 17.44 6.49 -23.17
C TYR A 174 17.05 5.23 -22.40
N PRO A 175 17.79 4.87 -21.34
CA PRO A 175 17.33 3.86 -20.39
C PRO A 175 16.10 4.35 -19.63
N MET A 176 15.37 3.41 -19.03
CA MET A 176 14.15 3.68 -18.27
C MET A 176 14.31 3.25 -16.81
N PHE A 177 14.00 4.17 -15.89
CA PHE A 177 13.95 3.95 -14.45
C PHE A 177 12.49 3.91 -14.03
N ILE A 178 11.97 2.72 -13.76
CA ILE A 178 10.59 2.51 -13.32
C ILE A 178 10.53 2.69 -11.80
N TYR A 179 9.75 3.66 -11.38
CA TYR A 179 9.49 3.96 -9.98
C TYR A 179 8.13 3.37 -9.57
N HIS A 180 8.20 2.44 -8.63
CA HIS A 180 7.07 1.76 -8.00
C HIS A 180 6.68 2.47 -6.70
N THR A 181 5.41 2.83 -6.58
CA THR A 181 4.83 3.57 -5.45
C THR A 181 3.30 3.50 -5.49
N HIS A 182 2.65 3.94 -4.41
CA HIS A 182 1.20 4.12 -4.32
C HIS A 182 0.68 5.16 -5.33
N TYR A 183 -0.65 5.25 -5.50
CA TYR A 183 -1.22 6.26 -6.39
C TYR A 183 -0.89 7.66 -5.89
N ASN A 184 -0.28 8.46 -6.76
CA ASN A 184 0.00 9.85 -6.47
C ASN A 184 -0.66 10.77 -7.51
N ARG A 185 -1.43 11.75 -7.03
CA ARG A 185 -2.04 12.78 -7.87
C ARG A 185 -1.00 13.65 -8.60
N TYR A 186 0.23 13.69 -8.10
CA TYR A 186 1.34 14.44 -8.66
C TYR A 186 2.57 13.54 -8.76
N PHE A 187 3.62 13.99 -9.45
CA PHE A 187 4.91 13.31 -9.40
C PHE A 187 5.50 13.40 -7.98
N GLU A 188 5.79 12.25 -7.36
CA GLU A 188 6.02 12.15 -5.90
C GLU A 188 7.23 12.98 -5.43
N HIS A 189 8.33 12.92 -6.18
CA HIS A 189 9.60 13.53 -5.75
C HIS A 189 9.68 15.05 -5.95
N SER A 190 8.59 15.71 -6.34
CA SER A 190 8.54 17.14 -6.67
C SER A 190 9.58 17.57 -7.73
N PHE A 191 9.22 18.47 -8.64
CA PHE A 191 10.15 18.90 -9.69
C PHE A 191 9.91 20.36 -10.03
N TYR A 192 10.55 21.25 -9.26
CA TYR A 192 10.26 22.68 -9.29
C TYR A 192 11.41 23.46 -9.94
N PRO A 193 11.16 24.31 -10.95
CA PRO A 193 12.21 25.06 -11.65
C PRO A 193 12.71 26.28 -10.86
N SER A 194 12.17 26.55 -9.67
CA SER A 194 12.52 27.71 -8.85
C SER A 194 12.54 27.32 -7.37
N PRO A 195 13.42 27.94 -6.57
CA PRO A 195 13.44 27.71 -5.14
C PRO A 195 12.13 28.17 -4.50
N PRO A 196 11.77 27.63 -3.32
CA PRO A 196 10.60 28.10 -2.59
C PRO A 196 10.76 29.59 -2.24
N ALA A 197 9.65 30.33 -2.31
CA ALA A 197 9.64 31.78 -2.04
C ALA A 197 10.10 32.12 -0.61
N ASN A 198 9.90 31.20 0.34
CA ASN A 198 10.37 31.33 1.72
C ASN A 198 10.91 29.99 2.22
N THR A 199 12.24 29.88 2.33
CA THR A 199 12.93 28.67 2.80
C THR A 199 12.76 28.40 4.29
N THR A 200 12.20 29.32 5.08
CA THR A 200 11.95 29.07 6.52
C THR A 200 10.64 28.33 6.77
N THR A 201 9.73 28.34 5.79
CA THR A 201 8.40 27.70 5.91
C THR A 201 8.15 26.66 4.83
N ALA A 202 9.10 26.46 3.92
CA ALA A 202 8.96 25.47 2.86
C ALA A 202 8.94 24.06 3.44
N SER A 203 8.15 23.19 2.82
CA SER A 203 8.22 21.76 3.07
C SER A 203 9.53 21.20 2.49
N LEU A 204 9.99 20.06 3.03
CA LEU A 204 11.13 19.33 2.46
C LEU A 204 10.91 19.00 0.97
N GLY A 205 9.68 18.67 0.57
CA GLY A 205 9.36 18.40 -0.84
C GLY A 205 9.55 19.61 -1.75
N GLU A 206 9.23 20.82 -1.29
CA GLU A 206 9.46 22.06 -2.06
C GLU A 206 10.96 22.36 -2.20
N GLU A 207 11.71 22.26 -1.10
CA GLU A 207 13.15 22.49 -1.11
C GLU A 207 13.89 21.48 -2.00
N TYR A 208 13.58 20.19 -1.82
CA TYR A 208 14.25 19.12 -2.54
C TYR A 208 13.73 18.91 -3.96
N GLY A 209 12.52 19.37 -4.26
CA GLY A 209 12.03 19.44 -5.64
C GLY A 209 12.82 20.44 -6.48
N PHE A 210 13.23 21.58 -5.91
CA PHE A 210 14.14 22.51 -6.59
C PHE A 210 15.57 21.98 -6.66
N TYR A 211 16.05 21.33 -5.59
CA TYR A 211 17.35 20.67 -5.60
C TYR A 211 17.44 19.59 -6.69
N PHE A 212 16.39 18.77 -6.82
CA PHE A 212 16.29 17.75 -7.85
C PHE A 212 16.31 18.38 -9.25
N PHE A 213 15.46 19.37 -9.51
CA PHE A 213 15.48 20.11 -10.77
C PHE A 213 16.87 20.64 -11.11
N SER A 214 17.50 21.34 -10.16
CA SER A 214 18.81 21.96 -10.37
C SER A 214 19.90 20.95 -10.71
N ASN A 215 19.89 19.78 -10.06
CA ASN A 215 20.83 18.70 -10.35
C ASN A 215 20.50 18.05 -11.69
N TRP A 216 19.22 17.79 -11.96
CA TRP A 216 18.76 17.16 -13.19
C TRP A 216 19.08 18.00 -14.42
N THR A 217 19.04 19.34 -14.33
CA THR A 217 19.35 20.23 -15.45
C THR A 217 20.78 20.76 -15.47
N SER A 218 21.68 20.24 -14.63
CA SER A 218 23.07 20.74 -14.56
C SER A 218 23.98 20.11 -15.62
N GLU A 219 24.82 20.92 -16.24
CA GLU A 219 25.89 20.44 -17.15
C GLU A 219 27.26 20.36 -16.46
N LYS A 220 27.33 20.63 -15.15
CA LYS A 220 28.62 20.59 -14.43
C LYS A 220 29.13 19.15 -14.38
N PRO A 221 30.38 18.87 -14.78
CA PRO A 221 30.92 17.51 -14.79
C PRO A 221 30.89 16.77 -13.44
N THR A 222 30.86 17.51 -12.33
CA THR A 222 30.84 16.97 -10.97
C THR A 222 29.43 16.73 -10.42
N ASP A 223 28.38 17.18 -11.11
CA ASP A 223 27.02 17.08 -10.60
C ASP A 223 26.42 15.69 -10.87
N PRO A 224 25.51 15.18 -10.01
CA PRO A 224 25.17 13.75 -9.95
C PRO A 224 24.63 13.13 -11.25
N PHE A 225 23.93 13.93 -12.07
CA PHE A 225 23.24 13.45 -13.27
C PHE A 225 23.97 13.78 -14.58
N THR A 226 25.14 14.41 -14.56
CA THR A 226 25.86 14.69 -15.81
C THR A 226 26.25 13.37 -16.47
N ASN A 227 25.80 13.16 -17.72
CA ASN A 227 25.89 11.88 -18.45
C ASN A 227 25.19 10.69 -17.75
N LYS A 228 24.31 10.98 -16.80
CA LYS A 228 23.61 9.99 -15.99
C LYS A 228 22.13 10.33 -15.88
N ARG A 229 21.45 10.47 -17.03
CA ARG A 229 19.99 10.62 -17.10
C ARG A 229 19.37 9.65 -18.10
N GLY A 230 18.08 9.45 -17.91
CA GLY A 230 17.20 8.69 -18.78
C GLY A 230 15.76 9.04 -18.47
N ILE A 231 14.84 8.16 -18.81
CA ILE A 231 13.41 8.37 -18.60
C ILE A 231 13.04 7.83 -17.23
N VAL A 232 12.50 8.68 -16.34
CA VAL A 232 11.91 8.21 -15.08
C VAL A 232 10.42 8.06 -15.27
N VAL A 233 9.89 6.87 -14.98
CA VAL A 233 8.48 6.53 -15.10
C VAL A 233 7.94 6.19 -13.73
N GLN A 234 7.10 7.05 -13.17
CA GLN A 234 6.32 6.71 -11.97
C GLN A 234 4.99 6.14 -12.43
N LEU A 235 4.78 4.86 -12.17
CA LEU A 235 3.58 4.16 -12.60
C LEU A 235 2.36 4.57 -11.77
N GLN A 236 1.19 4.52 -12.42
CA GLN A 236 -0.12 4.60 -11.79
C GLN A 236 -0.95 3.44 -12.31
N HIS A 237 -1.11 2.44 -11.47
CA HIS A 237 -1.82 1.21 -11.78
C HIS A 237 -2.81 0.86 -10.66
N ALA A 238 -3.61 1.85 -10.27
CA ALA A 238 -4.73 1.64 -9.37
C ALA A 238 -5.69 0.59 -9.96
N ASN A 239 -6.48 -0.02 -9.09
CA ASN A 239 -7.45 -1.05 -9.44
C ASN A 239 -8.77 -0.84 -8.64
N PRO A 240 -9.84 -1.59 -8.96
CA PRO A 240 -11.13 -1.41 -8.29
C PRO A 240 -11.15 -1.65 -6.77
N TYR A 241 -10.11 -2.26 -6.20
CA TYR A 241 -9.99 -2.48 -4.77
C TYR A 241 -9.04 -1.50 -4.06
N TYR A 242 -7.91 -1.13 -4.68
CA TYR A 242 -6.84 -0.31 -4.09
C TYR A 242 -6.18 0.62 -5.10
N ASP A 243 -5.31 1.48 -4.60
CA ASP A 243 -4.67 2.53 -5.36
C ASP A 243 -3.41 2.08 -6.15
N ASP A 244 -2.95 0.85 -5.93
CA ASP A 244 -1.91 0.19 -6.73
C ASP A 244 -2.31 -1.28 -7.02
N SER A 245 -1.53 -2.00 -7.83
CA SER A 245 -1.85 -3.37 -8.29
C SER A 245 -0.79 -4.38 -7.88
N TYR A 246 0.20 -3.95 -7.09
CA TYR A 246 1.46 -4.67 -6.84
C TYR A 246 2.27 -4.98 -8.12
N ALA A 247 1.88 -4.41 -9.27
CA ALA A 247 2.48 -4.61 -10.57
C ALA A 247 2.67 -6.08 -11.00
N VAL A 248 1.86 -6.99 -10.47
CA VAL A 248 1.88 -8.43 -10.78
C VAL A 248 0.52 -8.91 -11.28
N ASN A 249 0.48 -10.11 -11.85
CA ASN A 249 -0.79 -10.72 -12.24
C ASN A 249 -1.48 -11.31 -11.00
N SER A 250 -2.78 -11.03 -10.87
CA SER A 250 -3.61 -11.51 -9.76
C SER A 250 -4.93 -12.08 -10.24
N ALA A 251 -5.41 -13.11 -9.53
CA ALA A 251 -6.74 -13.68 -9.77
C ALA A 251 -7.87 -12.67 -9.49
N ASN A 252 -7.68 -11.77 -8.51
CA ASN A 252 -8.72 -10.80 -8.15
C ASN A 252 -8.55 -9.46 -8.87
N ILE A 253 -7.31 -9.03 -9.13
CA ILE A 253 -7.07 -7.68 -9.69
C ILE A 253 -6.87 -7.72 -11.22
N GLY A 254 -6.45 -8.86 -11.77
CA GLY A 254 -6.23 -9.03 -13.20
C GLY A 254 -4.74 -9.02 -13.59
N PRO A 255 -4.43 -9.05 -14.89
CA PRO A 255 -3.08 -9.25 -15.42
C PRO A 255 -2.27 -7.95 -15.49
N TYR A 256 -2.19 -7.20 -14.39
CA TYR A 256 -1.52 -5.90 -14.37
C TYR A 256 -0.03 -5.99 -14.66
N GLY A 257 0.65 -7.04 -14.18
CA GLY A 257 2.06 -7.25 -14.47
C GLY A 257 2.33 -7.41 -15.97
N ASP A 258 1.55 -8.25 -16.66
CA ASP A 258 1.70 -8.44 -18.11
C ASP A 258 1.36 -7.16 -18.87
N ALA A 259 0.28 -6.46 -18.50
CA ALA A 259 -0.13 -5.22 -19.13
C ALA A 259 0.92 -4.11 -18.96
N ILE A 260 1.54 -4.00 -17.79
CA ILE A 260 2.62 -3.03 -17.54
C ILE A 260 3.85 -3.42 -18.38
N THR A 261 4.35 -4.65 -18.22
CA THR A 261 5.62 -5.09 -18.80
C THR A 261 5.58 -5.18 -20.32
N TYR A 262 4.52 -5.75 -20.90
CA TYR A 262 4.48 -6.09 -22.33
C TYR A 262 3.67 -5.12 -23.18
N GLU A 263 2.87 -4.23 -22.59
CA GLU A 263 2.07 -3.26 -23.33
C GLU A 263 2.44 -1.81 -22.99
N PHE A 264 2.37 -1.44 -21.70
CA PHE A 264 2.47 -0.05 -21.29
C PHE A 264 3.90 0.50 -21.33
N LEU A 265 4.89 -0.23 -20.80
CA LEU A 265 6.30 0.20 -20.88
C LEU A 265 6.78 0.32 -22.35
N PRO A 266 6.52 -0.66 -23.24
CA PRO A 266 6.84 -0.51 -24.67
C PRO A 266 6.15 0.69 -25.34
N TYR A 267 4.91 0.99 -24.97
CA TYR A 267 4.22 2.20 -25.44
C TYR A 267 4.97 3.48 -25.02
N LEU A 268 5.40 3.57 -23.76
CA LEU A 268 6.15 4.71 -23.25
C LEU A 268 7.52 4.84 -23.93
N GLU A 269 8.25 3.74 -24.11
CA GLU A 269 9.54 3.73 -24.78
C GLU A 269 9.43 4.22 -26.23
N LYS A 270 8.43 3.74 -26.98
CA LYS A 270 8.17 4.23 -28.33
C LYS A 270 7.82 5.72 -28.36
N LYS A 271 7.09 6.21 -27.36
CA LYS A 271 6.67 7.61 -27.28
C LYS A 271 7.80 8.56 -26.90
N PHE A 272 8.72 8.10 -26.06
CA PHE A 272 9.74 8.94 -25.42
C PHE A 272 11.18 8.52 -25.75
N ARG A 273 11.41 7.79 -26.85
CA ARG A 273 12.74 7.32 -27.29
C ARG A 273 13.46 6.52 -26.19
N GLY A 274 12.74 5.61 -25.54
CA GLY A 274 13.37 4.59 -24.70
C GLY A 274 14.11 3.55 -25.54
N ILE A 275 15.13 2.91 -24.96
CA ILE A 275 15.92 1.87 -25.64
C ILE A 275 15.07 0.66 -26.04
N GLY A 276 14.03 0.31 -25.28
CA GLY A 276 13.10 -0.76 -25.68
C GLY A 276 13.54 -2.18 -25.30
N GLU A 277 14.62 -2.32 -24.54
CA GLU A 277 15.22 -3.61 -24.20
C GLU A 277 15.41 -3.77 -22.69
N GLY A 278 15.19 -4.99 -22.18
CA GLY A 278 15.20 -5.27 -20.75
C GLY A 278 16.52 -4.95 -20.04
N TRP A 279 17.66 -5.02 -20.74
CA TRP A 279 18.97 -4.61 -20.20
C TRP A 279 19.04 -3.12 -19.85
N ALA A 280 18.17 -2.29 -20.44
CA ALA A 280 18.14 -0.85 -20.24
C ALA A 280 16.99 -0.37 -19.32
N ARG A 281 16.30 -1.31 -18.65
CA ARG A 281 15.25 -1.02 -17.67
C ARG A 281 15.70 -1.38 -16.27
N THR A 282 15.58 -0.46 -15.32
CA THR A 282 15.76 -0.76 -13.89
C THR A 282 14.56 -0.30 -13.09
N MET A 283 14.39 -0.88 -11.90
CA MET A 283 13.26 -0.62 -11.02
C MET A 283 13.71 -0.17 -9.65
N TYR A 284 12.88 0.62 -8.98
CA TYR A 284 13.07 0.97 -7.57
C TYR A 284 11.75 1.41 -6.95
N GLY A 285 11.68 1.32 -5.63
CA GLY A 285 10.50 1.69 -4.87
C GLY A 285 10.71 1.42 -3.39
N GLY A 286 9.88 2.04 -2.55
CA GLY A 286 9.89 1.81 -1.12
C GLY A 286 8.57 1.24 -0.61
N SER A 287 8.58 0.53 0.52
CA SER A 287 7.36 -0.05 1.12
C SER A 287 6.71 -1.04 0.15
N THR A 288 5.41 -0.91 -0.15
CA THR A 288 4.72 -1.61 -1.24
C THR A 288 5.55 -1.59 -2.53
N GLY A 289 6.00 -0.42 -2.97
CA GLY A 289 6.83 -0.28 -4.18
C GLY A 289 8.20 -0.96 -4.09
N GLY A 290 8.71 -1.15 -2.88
CA GLY A 290 9.91 -1.96 -2.63
C GLY A 290 9.64 -3.42 -2.97
N TRP A 291 8.51 -3.95 -2.49
CA TRP A 291 8.08 -5.30 -2.86
C TRP A 291 7.82 -5.43 -4.36
N GLU A 292 7.10 -4.48 -4.96
CA GLU A 292 6.82 -4.47 -6.40
C GLU A 292 8.10 -4.54 -7.22
N SER A 293 9.06 -3.64 -6.95
CA SER A 293 10.31 -3.57 -7.71
C SER A 293 11.11 -4.87 -7.65
N PHE A 294 11.14 -5.55 -6.50
CA PHE A 294 11.85 -6.80 -6.32
C PHE A 294 11.08 -7.98 -6.92
N ALA A 295 9.78 -8.08 -6.64
CA ALA A 295 8.94 -9.18 -7.10
C ALA A 295 8.79 -9.17 -8.63
N VAL A 296 8.58 -8.01 -9.24
CA VAL A 296 8.52 -7.85 -10.70
C VAL A 296 9.86 -8.24 -11.35
N GLN A 297 11.00 -7.87 -10.75
CA GLN A 297 12.31 -8.33 -11.22
C GLN A 297 12.42 -9.87 -11.19
N VAL A 298 11.84 -10.53 -10.18
CA VAL A 298 11.84 -12.00 -10.05
C VAL A 298 10.85 -12.67 -11.01
N TYR A 299 9.68 -12.07 -11.27
CA TYR A 299 8.66 -12.61 -12.16
C TYR A 299 8.98 -12.41 -13.64
N TYR A 300 9.61 -11.29 -13.99
CA TYR A 300 9.98 -10.92 -15.37
C TYR A 300 11.50 -10.70 -15.50
N PRO A 301 12.34 -11.71 -15.21
CA PRO A 301 13.77 -11.53 -14.99
C PRO A 301 14.58 -11.13 -16.24
N GLU A 302 13.99 -11.23 -17.44
CA GLU A 302 14.61 -10.82 -18.70
C GLU A 302 14.16 -9.42 -19.16
N GLU A 303 13.05 -8.92 -18.61
CA GLU A 303 12.46 -7.63 -19.00
C GLU A 303 13.05 -6.45 -18.22
N TYR A 304 13.82 -6.74 -17.16
CA TYR A 304 14.43 -5.78 -16.27
C TYR A 304 15.85 -6.19 -15.85
N ASN A 305 16.68 -5.19 -15.56
CA ASN A 305 18.10 -5.31 -15.33
C ASN A 305 18.53 -4.68 -14.00
N GLY A 306 17.77 -4.92 -12.96
CA GLY A 306 18.12 -4.49 -11.61
C GLY A 306 16.94 -3.85 -10.88
N CYS A 307 16.81 -4.19 -9.60
CA CYS A 307 15.89 -3.57 -8.67
C CYS A 307 16.64 -3.02 -7.45
N TRP A 308 16.27 -1.81 -7.02
CA TRP A 308 16.68 -1.21 -5.75
C TRP A 308 15.45 -1.06 -4.86
N SER A 309 15.25 -2.06 -4.01
CA SER A 309 14.09 -2.20 -3.13
C SER A 309 14.38 -1.60 -1.76
N PHE A 310 13.57 -0.66 -1.32
CA PHE A 310 13.71 -0.01 -0.01
C PHE A 310 12.57 -0.45 0.93
N CYS A 311 12.91 -0.80 2.18
CA CYS A 311 11.99 -1.19 3.26
C CYS A 311 10.74 -1.96 2.76
N PRO A 312 10.93 -3.07 2.02
CA PRO A 312 9.86 -3.68 1.26
C PRO A 312 8.86 -4.42 2.15
N ASP A 313 7.64 -4.61 1.65
CA ASP A 313 6.73 -5.62 2.21
C ASP A 313 7.37 -7.02 2.23
N ALA A 314 6.76 -7.94 2.98
CA ALA A 314 7.35 -9.25 3.25
C ALA A 314 7.56 -10.09 1.97
N PHE A 315 8.82 -10.48 1.73
CA PHE A 315 9.20 -11.44 0.67
C PHE A 315 9.06 -12.90 1.06
N ASP A 316 8.88 -13.18 2.35
CA ASP A 316 8.85 -14.50 2.94
C ASP A 316 7.72 -14.59 3.97
N PHE A 317 6.76 -15.46 3.73
CA PHE A 317 5.54 -15.56 4.51
C PHE A 317 5.71 -16.34 5.83
N ARG A 318 6.93 -16.81 6.16
CA ARG A 318 7.28 -17.18 7.54
C ARG A 318 7.39 -15.95 8.44
N ARG A 319 7.48 -14.75 7.84
CA ARG A 319 7.51 -13.43 8.48
C ARG A 319 6.61 -12.46 7.72
N PHE A 320 5.33 -12.81 7.62
CA PHE A 320 4.31 -11.88 7.14
C PHE A 320 3.98 -10.91 8.29
N GLN A 321 4.80 -9.85 8.38
CA GLN A 321 5.08 -9.16 9.63
C GLN A 321 5.47 -10.16 10.74
N GLN A 322 4.75 -10.18 11.87
CA GLN A 322 5.01 -11.11 12.97
C GLN A 322 4.39 -12.50 12.80
N VAL A 323 3.65 -12.75 11.71
CA VAL A 323 2.93 -14.01 11.53
C VAL A 323 3.75 -14.97 10.66
N ASP A 324 3.99 -16.18 11.19
CA ASP A 324 4.45 -17.31 10.38
C ASP A 324 3.22 -18.02 9.82
N LEU A 325 2.88 -17.73 8.56
CA LEU A 325 1.65 -18.22 7.94
C LEU A 325 1.60 -19.76 7.83
N PHE A 326 2.76 -20.42 7.85
CA PHE A 326 2.86 -21.86 7.69
C PHE A 326 2.62 -22.63 8.99
N ASN A 327 3.00 -22.04 10.12
CA ASN A 327 3.00 -22.72 11.40
C ASN A 327 2.00 -22.13 12.41
N ASN A 328 1.63 -20.86 12.27
CA ASN A 328 0.75 -20.20 13.22
C ASN A 328 -0.71 -20.49 12.87
N LYS A 329 -1.47 -21.00 13.84
CA LYS A 329 -2.91 -21.22 13.71
C LYS A 329 -3.73 -19.93 13.84
N ASN A 330 -3.12 -18.90 14.43
CA ASN A 330 -3.78 -17.62 14.67
C ASN A 330 -2.82 -16.45 14.38
N ALA A 331 -3.30 -15.46 13.65
CA ALA A 331 -2.55 -14.27 13.22
C ALA A 331 -2.41 -13.21 14.32
N TYR A 332 -3.24 -13.24 15.36
CA TYR A 332 -3.29 -12.18 16.38
C TYR A 332 -2.47 -12.51 17.63
N TYR A 333 -2.28 -13.79 17.94
CA TYR A 333 -1.55 -14.18 19.12
C TYR A 333 -0.73 -15.46 18.94
N ALA A 334 0.29 -15.60 19.79
CA ALA A 334 0.93 -16.87 20.09
C ALA A 334 0.36 -17.40 21.41
N ARG A 335 -0.19 -18.61 21.42
CA ARG A 335 -0.75 -19.26 22.62
C ARG A 335 -0.01 -20.56 22.92
N GLY A 336 0.49 -20.67 24.15
CA GLY A 336 0.96 -21.92 24.74
C GLY A 336 -0.02 -22.43 25.80
N ASP A 337 0.34 -23.51 26.50
CA ASP A 337 -0.55 -24.18 27.46
C ASP A 337 -1.03 -23.28 28.61
N TRP A 338 -0.20 -22.32 29.01
CA TRP A 338 -0.43 -21.49 30.20
C TRP A 338 -0.48 -19.99 29.92
N THR A 339 -0.10 -19.54 28.72
CA THR A 339 0.02 -18.11 28.41
C THR A 339 -0.33 -17.80 26.96
N GLN A 340 -0.77 -16.56 26.74
CA GLN A 340 -0.95 -15.97 25.43
C GLN A 340 -0.09 -14.69 25.33
N LYS A 341 0.41 -14.41 24.13
CA LYS A 341 1.10 -13.18 23.75
C LYS A 341 0.48 -12.64 22.47
N ASP A 342 -0.07 -11.44 22.54
CA ASP A 342 -0.61 -10.77 21.37
C ASP A 342 0.55 -10.26 20.51
N ARG A 343 0.34 -10.25 19.20
CA ARG A 343 1.35 -9.87 18.20
C ARG A 343 1.19 -8.38 17.88
N GLY A 344 2.31 -7.68 17.82
CA GLY A 344 2.37 -6.32 17.31
C GLY A 344 2.26 -6.32 15.79
N ALA A 345 1.51 -5.37 15.24
CA ALA A 345 1.54 -5.04 13.81
C ALA A 345 2.49 -3.86 13.55
N LYS A 346 2.57 -2.93 14.50
CA LYS A 346 3.36 -1.70 14.40
C LYS A 346 4.15 -1.40 15.67
N ARG A 347 5.38 -0.92 15.50
CA ARG A 347 6.27 -0.47 16.59
C ARG A 347 7.03 0.82 16.24
N ASP A 348 7.56 1.46 17.26
CA ASP A 348 8.62 2.45 17.10
C ASP A 348 10.04 1.83 17.11
N TYR A 349 11.06 2.67 16.91
CA TYR A 349 12.47 2.26 16.91
C TYR A 349 12.98 1.73 18.26
N LEU A 350 12.28 1.97 19.37
CA LEU A 350 12.59 1.40 20.69
C LEU A 350 11.96 0.03 20.89
N GLY A 351 10.99 -0.32 20.04
CA GLY A 351 10.24 -1.56 20.10
C GLY A 351 8.90 -1.44 20.83
N ASP A 352 8.48 -0.23 21.21
CA ASP A 352 7.17 -0.02 21.83
C ASP A 352 6.06 -0.25 20.79
N ILE A 353 5.13 -1.14 21.12
CA ILE A 353 4.02 -1.52 20.25
C ILE A 353 3.03 -0.35 20.18
N ARG A 354 2.68 0.06 18.96
CA ARG A 354 1.64 1.08 18.71
C ARG A 354 0.28 0.46 18.43
N GLU A 355 0.28 -0.65 17.68
CA GLU A 355 -0.93 -1.41 17.36
C GLU A 355 -0.61 -2.91 17.33
N THR A 356 -1.58 -3.70 17.74
CA THR A 356 -1.60 -5.15 17.59
C THR A 356 -2.17 -5.56 16.24
N MET A 357 -1.87 -6.79 15.82
CA MET A 357 -2.44 -7.39 14.61
C MET A 357 -3.97 -7.44 14.64
N ALA A 358 -4.57 -7.66 15.81
CA ALA A 358 -6.02 -7.67 15.96
C ALA A 358 -6.60 -6.27 15.72
N GLU A 359 -6.02 -5.24 16.35
CA GLU A 359 -6.46 -3.85 16.22
C GLU A 359 -6.47 -3.38 14.76
N GLU A 360 -5.36 -3.55 14.02
CA GLU A 360 -5.31 -3.15 12.60
C GLU A 360 -6.33 -3.93 11.74
N ASN A 361 -6.48 -5.24 11.97
CA ASN A 361 -7.42 -6.06 11.19
C ASN A 361 -8.88 -5.73 11.53
N HIS A 362 -9.20 -5.43 12.78
CA HIS A 362 -10.54 -4.99 13.21
C HIS A 362 -10.86 -3.60 12.67
N HIS A 363 -9.90 -2.69 12.66
CA HIS A 363 -10.04 -1.39 12.01
C HIS A 363 -10.38 -1.56 10.53
N GLU A 364 -9.60 -2.34 9.79
CA GLU A 364 -9.89 -2.61 8.39
C GLU A 364 -11.22 -3.32 8.19
N LEU A 365 -11.56 -4.31 9.03
CA LEU A 365 -12.83 -5.00 8.97
C LEU A 365 -14.01 -4.05 9.20
N ALA A 366 -13.86 -3.02 10.05
CA ALA A 366 -14.82 -1.96 10.23
C ALA A 366 -14.92 -1.06 8.98
N MET A 367 -13.80 -0.75 8.33
CA MET A 367 -13.77 0.06 7.10
C MET A 367 -14.36 -0.67 5.88
N GLY A 368 -14.20 -1.99 5.78
CA GLY A 368 -14.76 -2.78 4.69
C GLY A 368 -14.63 -4.29 4.90
N SER A 369 -15.61 -5.05 4.40
CA SER A 369 -15.59 -6.52 4.43
C SER A 369 -15.17 -7.09 3.07
N ARG A 370 -14.76 -8.37 3.01
CA ARG A 370 -14.42 -9.08 1.75
C ARG A 370 -13.33 -8.39 0.89
N GLY A 371 -12.25 -7.93 1.52
CA GLY A 371 -11.18 -7.28 0.76
C GLY A 371 -11.54 -5.86 0.31
N ARG A 372 -12.28 -5.07 1.08
CA ARG A 372 -12.79 -3.73 0.64
C ARG A 372 -12.40 -2.58 1.55
N SER A 373 -11.57 -2.81 2.56
CA SER A 373 -11.22 -1.79 3.55
C SER A 373 -10.47 -0.59 2.97
N GLY A 374 -9.75 -0.80 1.86
CA GLY A 374 -8.76 0.15 1.31
C GLY A 374 -7.45 0.18 2.11
N GLY A 375 -7.29 -0.68 3.12
CA GLY A 375 -6.07 -0.83 3.91
C GLY A 375 -5.13 -1.93 3.39
N GLN A 376 -3.96 -2.01 4.01
CA GLN A 376 -2.84 -2.83 3.57
C GLN A 376 -3.10 -4.35 3.64
N TRP A 377 -3.81 -4.83 4.67
CA TRP A 377 -4.10 -6.26 4.82
C TRP A 377 -5.02 -6.77 3.71
N ASP A 378 -6.04 -5.98 3.42
CA ASP A 378 -6.96 -6.22 2.33
C ASP A 378 -6.26 -6.08 0.97
N ALA A 379 -5.33 -5.12 0.81
CA ALA A 379 -4.52 -4.97 -0.41
C ALA A 379 -3.75 -6.26 -0.72
N TRP A 380 -2.98 -6.76 0.25
CA TRP A 380 -2.30 -8.06 0.12
C TRP A 380 -3.28 -9.19 -0.17
N GLN A 381 -4.46 -9.20 0.45
CA GLN A 381 -5.45 -10.23 0.21
C GLN A 381 -5.96 -10.23 -1.22
N ALA A 382 -6.30 -9.06 -1.78
CA ALA A 382 -6.74 -8.99 -3.16
C ALA A 382 -5.63 -9.34 -4.15
N VAL A 383 -4.38 -8.96 -3.89
CA VAL A 383 -3.28 -9.32 -4.77
C VAL A 383 -3.01 -10.83 -4.71
N TYR A 384 -2.82 -11.37 -3.50
CA TYR A 384 -2.22 -12.70 -3.31
C TYR A 384 -3.23 -13.86 -3.25
N SER A 385 -4.50 -13.59 -2.97
CA SER A 385 -5.46 -14.67 -2.73
C SER A 385 -6.03 -15.24 -4.03
N PRO A 386 -6.46 -16.50 -4.02
CA PRO A 386 -7.36 -16.98 -5.06
C PRO A 386 -8.73 -16.32 -4.91
N LEU A 387 -9.58 -16.46 -5.93
CA LEU A 387 -10.99 -16.12 -5.82
C LEU A 387 -11.68 -17.07 -4.83
N ASN A 388 -12.56 -16.52 -3.99
CA ASN A 388 -13.55 -17.30 -3.28
C ASN A 388 -14.60 -17.78 -4.28
N ASN A 389 -14.78 -19.10 -4.37
CA ASN A 389 -15.67 -19.73 -5.34
C ASN A 389 -17.17 -19.55 -5.03
N THR A 390 -17.52 -18.98 -3.88
CA THR A 390 -18.92 -18.76 -3.47
C THR A 390 -19.42 -17.36 -3.80
N ASP A 391 -18.55 -16.35 -3.81
CA ASP A 391 -18.95 -14.95 -3.97
C ASP A 391 -18.05 -14.12 -4.90
N GLY A 392 -16.94 -14.67 -5.41
CA GLY A 392 -16.05 -14.00 -6.35
C GLY A 392 -15.10 -12.96 -5.74
N TYR A 393 -15.13 -12.76 -4.41
CA TYR A 393 -14.20 -11.86 -3.72
C TYR A 393 -12.88 -12.57 -3.40
N PRO A 394 -11.81 -11.86 -2.98
CA PRO A 394 -10.59 -12.50 -2.51
C PRO A 394 -10.88 -13.49 -1.37
N ALA A 395 -10.34 -14.70 -1.45
CA ALA A 395 -10.42 -15.66 -0.36
C ALA A 395 -9.63 -15.16 0.85
N ALA A 396 -10.21 -15.22 2.04
CA ALA A 396 -9.57 -14.68 3.23
C ALA A 396 -8.40 -15.57 3.68
N ILE A 397 -7.22 -14.97 3.90
CA ILE A 397 -6.03 -15.68 4.43
C ILE A 397 -6.20 -16.09 5.90
N TRP A 398 -7.00 -15.34 6.64
CA TRP A 398 -7.51 -15.66 7.96
C TRP A 398 -8.87 -15.00 8.18
N ASP A 399 -9.62 -15.49 9.15
CA ASP A 399 -10.81 -14.81 9.64
C ASP A 399 -10.42 -13.48 10.32
N LYS A 400 -10.85 -12.34 9.77
CA LYS A 400 -10.49 -10.99 10.29
C LYS A 400 -11.10 -10.66 11.66
N LEU A 401 -12.04 -11.45 12.16
CA LEU A 401 -12.62 -11.24 13.48
C LEU A 401 -11.78 -11.96 14.55
N THR A 402 -11.36 -13.18 14.26
CA THR A 402 -10.76 -14.12 15.22
C THR A 402 -9.26 -14.31 15.03
N GLY A 403 -8.74 -14.04 13.83
CA GLY A 403 -7.37 -14.29 13.42
C GLY A 403 -7.09 -15.74 13.03
N GLU A 404 -8.09 -16.63 12.95
CA GLU A 404 -7.89 -18.04 12.56
C GLU A 404 -7.37 -18.15 11.12
N VAL A 405 -6.17 -18.72 10.97
CA VAL A 405 -5.47 -18.83 9.68
C VAL A 405 -6.10 -19.93 8.82
N HIS A 406 -6.31 -19.66 7.53
CA HIS A 406 -6.88 -20.59 6.56
C HIS A 406 -5.77 -21.29 5.74
N PRO A 407 -5.42 -22.55 6.03
CA PRO A 407 -4.21 -23.17 5.47
C PRO A 407 -4.25 -23.35 3.94
N GLN A 408 -5.43 -23.55 3.35
CA GLN A 408 -5.58 -23.69 1.90
C GLN A 408 -5.25 -22.40 1.15
N VAL A 409 -5.55 -21.24 1.76
CA VAL A 409 -5.22 -19.93 1.20
C VAL A 409 -3.72 -19.65 1.38
N VAL A 410 -3.13 -20.06 2.51
CA VAL A 410 -1.67 -20.01 2.74
C VAL A 410 -0.90 -20.79 1.68
N GLU A 411 -1.33 -22.02 1.36
CA GLU A 411 -0.67 -22.85 0.32
C GLU A 411 -0.69 -22.17 -1.06
N TYR A 412 -1.80 -21.51 -1.39
CA TYR A 412 -1.89 -20.71 -2.61
C TYR A 412 -0.93 -19.52 -2.58
N TRP A 413 -0.91 -18.76 -1.49
CA TRP A 413 0.01 -17.63 -1.32
C TRP A 413 1.47 -18.05 -1.44
N GLU A 414 1.88 -19.17 -0.83
CA GLU A 414 3.24 -19.72 -0.95
C GLU A 414 3.61 -20.05 -2.39
N THR A 415 2.68 -20.69 -3.09
CA THR A 415 2.90 -21.16 -4.46
C THR A 415 3.08 -19.99 -5.42
N HIS A 416 2.30 -18.93 -5.23
CA HIS A 416 2.11 -17.87 -6.21
C HIS A 416 2.81 -16.55 -5.87
N TYR A 417 3.00 -16.23 -4.58
CA TYR A 417 3.40 -14.88 -4.14
C TYR A 417 4.53 -14.83 -3.11
N ASP A 418 4.88 -15.93 -2.44
CA ASP A 418 6.08 -15.98 -1.61
C ASP A 418 7.33 -15.95 -2.52
N VAL A 419 7.93 -14.75 -2.61
CA VAL A 419 9.03 -14.47 -3.54
C VAL A 419 10.27 -15.28 -3.15
N ARG A 420 10.54 -15.43 -1.85
CA ARG A 420 11.66 -16.23 -1.35
C ARG A 420 11.47 -17.71 -1.69
N ALA A 421 10.27 -18.27 -1.52
CA ALA A 421 9.95 -19.65 -1.88
C ALA A 421 10.10 -19.89 -3.38
N LYS A 422 9.64 -18.95 -4.22
CA LYS A 422 9.86 -18.98 -5.67
C LYS A 422 11.36 -18.98 -6.00
N LEU A 423 12.12 -18.05 -5.43
CA LEU A 423 13.56 -17.98 -5.62
C LEU A 423 14.21 -19.30 -5.26
N GLN A 424 13.95 -19.85 -4.07
CA GLN A 424 14.54 -21.11 -3.64
C GLN A 424 14.20 -22.28 -4.58
N ARG A 425 12.95 -22.39 -4.99
CA ARG A 425 12.48 -23.47 -5.88
C ARG A 425 13.09 -23.36 -7.27
N ASP A 426 13.12 -22.15 -7.84
CA ASP A 426 13.38 -21.95 -9.26
C ASP A 426 14.84 -21.56 -9.57
N TRP A 427 15.64 -21.17 -8.56
CA TRP A 427 17.01 -20.63 -8.73
C TRP A 427 17.85 -21.47 -9.70
N ASN A 428 18.02 -22.75 -9.38
CA ASN A 428 18.71 -23.72 -10.23
C ASN A 428 17.72 -24.48 -11.11
N ALA A 429 16.58 -24.93 -10.55
CA ALA A 429 15.68 -25.85 -11.23
C ALA A 429 15.06 -25.28 -12.52
N ARG A 430 14.93 -23.95 -12.61
CA ARG A 430 14.42 -23.24 -13.79
C ARG A 430 15.40 -22.22 -14.35
N GLY A 431 16.67 -22.26 -13.91
CA GLY A 431 17.70 -21.31 -14.33
C GLY A 431 17.41 -19.85 -13.96
N LEU A 432 16.56 -19.61 -12.95
CA LEU A 432 16.19 -18.25 -12.54
C LEU A 432 17.41 -17.48 -12.02
N GLY A 433 18.31 -18.14 -11.30
CA GLY A 433 19.52 -17.54 -10.76
C GLY A 433 20.38 -16.88 -11.84
N ALA A 434 20.59 -17.57 -12.97
CA ALA A 434 21.36 -17.06 -14.10
C ALA A 434 20.79 -15.76 -14.71
N LYS A 435 19.48 -15.53 -14.55
CA LYS A 435 18.80 -14.34 -15.06
C LYS A 435 18.80 -13.18 -14.05
N LEU A 436 19.12 -13.46 -12.78
CA LEU A 436 19.03 -12.52 -11.65
C LEU A 436 20.38 -12.12 -11.05
N VAL A 437 21.49 -12.74 -11.48
CA VAL A 437 22.84 -12.36 -11.02
C VAL A 437 23.04 -10.86 -11.17
N ASN A 438 23.52 -10.21 -10.10
CA ASN A 438 23.75 -8.76 -9.99
C ASN A 438 22.51 -7.87 -9.94
N LYS A 439 21.28 -8.40 -10.00
CA LYS A 439 20.08 -7.56 -10.17
C LYS A 439 19.35 -7.22 -8.86
N LEU A 440 19.65 -7.90 -7.77
CA LEU A 440 18.83 -7.84 -6.54
C LEU A 440 19.51 -6.97 -5.46
N HIS A 441 19.00 -5.75 -5.25
CA HIS A 441 19.49 -4.84 -4.21
C HIS A 441 18.37 -4.46 -3.22
N VAL A 442 18.59 -4.70 -1.93
CA VAL A 442 17.60 -4.45 -0.86
C VAL A 442 18.22 -3.58 0.25
N TYR A 443 17.46 -2.61 0.73
CA TYR A 443 17.81 -1.76 1.87
C TYR A 443 16.67 -1.78 2.88
N VAL A 444 16.96 -2.04 4.16
CA VAL A 444 15.92 -2.06 5.20
C VAL A 444 16.48 -1.64 6.54
N GLY A 445 15.72 -0.88 7.32
CA GLY A 445 16.09 -0.54 8.70
C GLY A 445 15.96 -1.76 9.62
N VAL A 446 16.90 -1.95 10.56
CA VAL A 446 16.83 -3.11 11.48
C VAL A 446 15.73 -3.00 12.54
N THR A 447 15.12 -1.83 12.67
CA THR A 447 13.96 -1.57 13.53
C THR A 447 12.78 -1.10 12.68
N ASP A 448 12.58 -1.70 11.51
CA ASP A 448 11.43 -1.41 10.66
C ASP A 448 10.13 -1.46 11.48
N SER A 449 9.30 -0.42 11.30
CA SER A 449 8.12 -0.17 12.13
C SER A 449 7.06 -1.25 11.97
N TYR A 450 7.07 -2.01 10.87
CA TYR A 450 6.10 -3.07 10.56
C TYR A 450 6.73 -4.46 10.61
N TYR A 451 7.90 -4.60 11.25
CA TYR A 451 8.64 -5.87 11.36
C TYR A 451 9.07 -6.47 10.02
N LEU A 452 9.05 -5.70 8.92
CA LEU A 452 9.29 -6.20 7.57
C LEU A 452 10.76 -6.62 7.35
N ASN A 453 11.67 -6.09 8.17
CA ASN A 453 13.07 -6.49 8.20
C ASN A 453 13.25 -8.00 8.44
N ASP A 454 12.32 -8.65 9.15
CA ASP A 454 12.44 -10.07 9.51
C ASP A 454 12.34 -10.98 8.27
N ALA A 455 11.47 -10.64 7.30
CA ALA A 455 11.39 -11.35 6.03
C ALA A 455 12.66 -11.16 5.18
N VAL A 456 13.29 -9.98 5.26
CA VAL A 456 14.56 -9.70 4.58
C VAL A 456 15.71 -10.54 5.14
N PHE A 457 15.74 -10.80 6.45
CA PHE A 457 16.72 -11.72 7.05
C PHE A 457 16.61 -13.13 6.43
N LEU A 458 15.39 -13.65 6.30
CA LEU A 458 15.16 -14.98 5.73
C LEU A 458 15.46 -15.06 4.23
N LEU A 459 15.23 -13.96 3.50
CA LEU A 459 15.66 -13.82 2.12
C LEU A 459 17.19 -13.85 2.01
N GLU A 460 17.90 -13.07 2.83
CA GLU A 460 19.36 -13.03 2.82
C GLU A 460 19.99 -14.39 3.15
N ASP A 461 19.47 -15.07 4.18
CA ASP A 461 19.90 -16.41 4.56
C ASP A 461 19.82 -17.37 3.39
N PHE A 462 18.75 -17.31 2.58
CA PHE A 462 18.66 -18.09 1.35
C PHE A 462 19.67 -17.62 0.29
N LEU A 463 19.71 -16.32 -0.04
CA LEU A 463 20.55 -15.80 -1.12
C LEU A 463 22.05 -16.10 -0.90
N LYS A 464 22.52 -16.07 0.35
CA LYS A 464 23.90 -16.45 0.72
C LYS A 464 24.25 -17.91 0.46
N THR A 465 23.25 -18.79 0.34
CA THR A 465 23.47 -20.22 0.03
C THR A 465 23.57 -20.52 -1.46
N THR A 466 23.26 -19.54 -2.32
CA THR A 466 23.38 -19.71 -3.78
C THR A 466 24.86 -19.84 -4.17
N THR A 467 25.23 -20.74 -5.07
CA THR A 467 26.66 -20.89 -5.50
C THR A 467 26.83 -21.12 -6.99
N GLU A 468 25.76 -21.49 -7.72
CA GLU A 468 25.80 -21.87 -9.14
C GLU A 468 24.54 -21.38 -9.90
N PRO A 469 24.33 -20.06 -10.09
CA PRO A 469 25.24 -18.97 -9.75
C PRO A 469 24.99 -18.40 -8.34
N TYR A 470 25.98 -17.68 -7.81
CA TYR A 470 25.79 -16.81 -6.66
C TYR A 470 24.98 -15.56 -7.08
N TYR A 471 24.01 -15.14 -6.27
CA TYR A 471 23.11 -14.01 -6.62
C TYR A 471 23.85 -12.69 -6.90
N ASN A 472 24.99 -12.47 -6.23
CA ASN A 472 25.88 -11.32 -6.38
C ASN A 472 25.19 -9.92 -6.35
N GLY A 473 24.13 -9.79 -5.56
CA GLY A 473 23.45 -8.52 -5.27
C GLY A 473 23.89 -7.92 -3.94
N SER A 474 23.04 -7.08 -3.33
CA SER A 474 23.34 -6.48 -2.02
C SER A 474 22.12 -6.43 -1.11
N ILE A 475 22.31 -6.75 0.17
CA ILE A 475 21.35 -6.47 1.24
C ILE A 475 22.02 -5.57 2.26
N VAL A 476 21.43 -4.40 2.49
CA VAL A 476 21.99 -3.37 3.37
C VAL A 476 21.02 -3.11 4.51
N TYR A 477 21.53 -3.24 5.73
CA TYR A 477 20.76 -2.99 6.94
C TYR A 477 21.07 -1.61 7.51
N GLY A 478 20.02 -0.82 7.74
CA GLY A 478 20.10 0.50 8.32
C GLY A 478 20.27 0.44 9.83
N VAL A 479 21.47 0.76 10.30
CA VAL A 479 21.80 0.96 11.72
C VAL A 479 22.94 2.00 11.84
N THR A 480 22.81 2.97 12.74
CA THR A 480 23.84 3.98 13.04
C THR A 480 24.00 4.13 14.54
N ASP A 481 25.24 4.07 15.03
CA ASP A 481 25.57 4.17 16.47
C ASP A 481 24.74 3.24 17.38
N GLY A 482 24.45 2.03 16.89
CA GLY A 482 23.65 1.03 17.60
C GLY A 482 22.14 1.30 17.61
N ARG A 483 21.66 2.29 16.85
CA ARG A 483 20.23 2.59 16.67
C ARG A 483 19.78 2.17 15.27
N GLY A 484 18.71 1.39 15.19
CA GLY A 484 18.12 1.03 13.90
C GLY A 484 17.38 2.20 13.26
N TYR A 485 17.18 2.12 11.95
CA TYR A 485 16.21 2.97 11.25
C TYR A 485 14.85 2.29 11.20
N GLU A 486 13.79 3.11 11.24
CA GLU A 486 12.39 2.71 11.09
C GLU A 486 12.02 2.42 9.63
N HIS A 487 10.74 2.16 9.39
CA HIS A 487 10.19 1.99 8.04
C HIS A 487 10.47 3.24 7.17
N CYS A 488 10.50 3.06 5.85
CA CYS A 488 10.89 4.08 4.86
C CYS A 488 12.38 4.45 4.83
N TRP A 489 13.27 3.69 5.48
CA TRP A 489 14.72 3.89 5.31
C TRP A 489 15.21 3.41 3.93
N THR A 490 15.78 4.33 3.15
CA THR A 490 16.16 4.12 1.74
C THR A 490 17.68 4.07 1.50
N GLY A 491 18.45 3.65 2.51
CA GLY A 491 19.89 3.39 2.34
C GLY A 491 20.84 4.57 2.59
N SER A 492 20.38 5.68 3.18
CA SER A 492 21.25 6.81 3.56
C SER A 492 21.57 6.78 5.06
N PHE A 493 22.86 6.83 5.40
CA PHE A 493 23.36 6.88 6.78
C PHE A 493 23.63 8.31 7.29
N ASP A 494 23.69 9.26 6.36
CA ASP A 494 24.05 10.66 6.59
C ASP A 494 22.83 11.60 6.58
N GLN A 495 21.65 11.11 6.21
CA GLN A 495 20.41 11.88 6.11
C GLN A 495 19.35 11.32 7.06
N SER A 496 18.37 12.16 7.43
CA SER A 496 17.15 11.68 8.08
C SER A 496 16.36 10.79 7.12
N ILE A 497 15.48 9.93 7.64
CA ILE A 497 14.62 9.06 6.82
C ILE A 497 13.83 9.87 5.78
N SER A 498 13.17 10.96 6.22
CA SER A 498 12.39 11.83 5.34
C SER A 498 13.24 12.48 4.26
N LEU A 499 14.47 12.90 4.59
CA LEU A 499 15.38 13.50 3.62
C LEU A 499 15.92 12.45 2.62
N GLY A 500 16.31 11.27 3.12
CA GLY A 500 16.74 10.15 2.29
C GLY A 500 15.69 9.76 1.24
N TRP A 501 14.40 9.84 1.60
CA TRP A 501 13.30 9.64 0.67
C TRP A 501 13.27 10.68 -0.46
N GLN A 502 13.37 11.97 -0.11
CA GLN A 502 13.35 13.08 -1.08
C GLN A 502 14.57 13.10 -2.03
N THR A 503 15.68 12.47 -1.64
CA THR A 503 16.91 12.42 -2.44
C THR A 503 17.15 11.08 -3.16
N VAL A 504 16.17 10.16 -3.13
CA VAL A 504 16.35 8.79 -3.66
C VAL A 504 16.78 8.80 -5.14
N ASN A 505 16.21 9.68 -5.97
CA ASN A 505 16.58 9.81 -7.38
C ASN A 505 18.06 10.19 -7.56
N GLN A 506 18.53 11.19 -6.81
CA GLN A 506 19.90 11.69 -6.85
C GLN A 506 20.90 10.63 -6.41
N ARG A 507 20.51 9.77 -5.47
CA ARG A 507 21.38 8.70 -4.97
C ARG A 507 21.36 7.48 -5.87
N MET A 508 20.20 7.11 -6.43
CA MET A 508 19.99 5.78 -7.03
C MET A 508 20.11 5.77 -8.54
N ILE A 509 19.56 6.75 -9.26
CA ILE A 509 19.64 6.78 -10.74
C ILE A 509 21.09 6.75 -11.25
N PRO A 510 22.05 7.50 -10.66
CA PRO A 510 23.44 7.40 -11.08
C PRO A 510 24.03 5.99 -10.95
N GLN A 511 23.66 5.26 -9.88
CA GLN A 511 24.09 3.88 -9.67
C GLN A 511 23.42 2.92 -10.66
N MET A 512 22.14 3.12 -10.96
CA MET A 512 21.41 2.33 -11.96
C MET A 512 22.00 2.50 -13.35
N ILE A 513 22.42 3.72 -13.71
CA ILE A 513 23.08 3.96 -14.99
C ILE A 513 24.44 3.27 -15.05
N ASP A 514 25.23 3.36 -13.98
CA ASP A 514 26.50 2.65 -13.91
C ASP A 514 26.28 1.12 -14.05
N HIS A 515 25.24 0.59 -13.43
CA HIS A 515 24.82 -0.82 -13.58
C HIS A 515 24.44 -1.16 -15.03
N ILE A 516 23.58 -0.36 -15.66
CA ILE A 516 23.15 -0.54 -17.06
C ILE A 516 24.36 -0.52 -18.00
N VAL A 517 25.27 0.44 -17.84
CA VAL A 517 26.49 0.55 -18.67
C VAL A 517 27.39 -0.66 -18.47
N GLN A 518 27.55 -1.13 -17.23
CA GLN A 518 28.40 -2.29 -16.93
C GLN A 518 27.84 -3.61 -17.47
N SER A 519 26.52 -3.73 -17.55
CA SER A 519 25.82 -4.97 -17.96
C SER A 519 25.31 -4.93 -19.40
N ALA A 520 25.54 -3.82 -20.12
CA ALA A 520 25.10 -3.65 -21.50
C ALA A 520 25.67 -4.76 -22.40
N PRO A 521 24.87 -5.33 -23.31
CA PRO A 521 25.35 -6.33 -24.26
C PRO A 521 26.36 -5.74 -25.25
N ASP A 522 27.17 -6.60 -25.85
CA ASP A 522 28.14 -6.20 -26.87
C ASP A 522 27.44 -5.47 -28.03
N GLY A 523 27.90 -4.25 -28.33
CA GLY A 523 27.35 -3.42 -29.40
C GLY A 523 26.10 -2.61 -29.02
N ALA A 524 25.69 -2.60 -27.76
CA ALA A 524 24.62 -1.74 -27.25
C ALA A 524 24.87 -0.24 -27.53
N ASP A 525 23.80 0.51 -27.82
CA ASP A 525 23.87 1.97 -27.93
C ASP A 525 23.94 2.60 -26.54
N LEU A 526 25.10 3.21 -26.24
CA LEU A 526 25.36 3.94 -25.00
C LEU A 526 25.47 5.46 -25.23
N SER A 527 24.91 5.98 -26.32
CA SER A 527 24.92 7.42 -26.66
C SER A 527 24.37 8.31 -25.53
N PHE A 528 23.47 7.76 -24.70
CA PHE A 528 22.93 8.43 -23.50
C PHE A 528 23.98 8.76 -22.41
N THR A 529 25.23 8.33 -22.56
CA THR A 529 26.32 8.62 -21.61
C THR A 529 27.25 9.74 -22.08
N SER A 530 26.95 10.38 -23.21
CA SER A 530 27.93 11.22 -23.92
C SER A 530 27.43 12.58 -24.36
N TYR A 531 26.33 13.09 -23.77
CA TYR A 531 25.56 14.19 -24.35
C TYR A 531 25.47 15.47 -23.52
#